data_AF-A0A0B2VFT8-F1
#
_entry.id   AF-A0A0B2VFT8-F1
#
_cell.length_a   1.000
_cell.length_b   1.000
_cell.length_c   1.000
_cell.angle_alpha   90.00
_cell.angle_beta   90.00
_cell.angle_gamma   90.00
#
_symmetry.space_group_name_H-M   'P 1'
#
loop_
_entity.id
_entity.type
_entity.pdbx_description
1 polymer ?
#
loop_
_entity_poly.entity_id
_entity_poly.type
_entity_poly.pdbx_seq_one_letter_code
_entity_poly.pdbx_strand_id
1 'polypeptide(L)'
;MGSHFEVCLFSFANGRTAGLILDSGASQTSAVPVYDGYCVSHAVVRSPVGGDLIAEQCRIMCEEQKIEIVPAYKIASKLVVNENEPPVWTPKKNLPEVTKSFDEYMRKQVLEDLAVSVLQCCDTPIDVE
;
A
#
# COMPACT_ATOMS: atom_id res chain seq x y z
N MET A 1 8.46 -8.85 -17.61
CA MET A 1 9.77 -8.49 -18.18
C MET A 1 10.34 -7.16 -17.63
N GLY A 2 9.58 -6.38 -16.84
CA GLY A 2 10.02 -5.05 -16.35
C GLY A 2 10.96 -5.01 -15.14
N SER A 3 10.88 -5.98 -14.20
CA SER A 3 11.60 -5.84 -12.91
C SER A 3 13.12 -5.98 -12.96
N HIS A 4 13.69 -6.61 -13.98
CA HIS A 4 15.14 -6.83 -14.03
C HIS A 4 15.90 -5.53 -14.35
N PHE A 5 15.33 -4.65 -15.17
CA PHE A 5 16.00 -3.42 -15.57
C PHE A 5 16.01 -2.39 -14.43
N GLU A 6 14.90 -2.25 -13.71
CA GLU A 6 14.75 -1.38 -12.55
C GLU A 6 15.73 -1.76 -11.44
N VAL A 7 15.88 -3.06 -11.16
CA VAL A 7 16.81 -3.57 -10.15
C VAL A 7 18.27 -3.24 -10.50
N CYS A 8 18.66 -3.50 -11.75
CA CYS A 8 20.02 -3.21 -12.19
C CYS A 8 20.28 -1.68 -12.10
N LEU A 9 19.34 -0.83 -12.52
CA LEU A 9 19.41 0.63 -12.34
C LEU A 9 19.52 1.06 -10.87
N PHE A 10 18.77 0.43 -9.97
CA PHE A 10 18.85 0.69 -8.53
C PHE A 10 20.23 0.34 -7.97
N SER A 11 20.81 -0.79 -8.38
CA SER A 11 22.16 -1.20 -8.00
C SER A 11 23.21 -0.14 -8.42
N PHE A 12 23.14 0.30 -9.69
CA PHE A 12 23.99 1.36 -10.22
C PHE A 12 23.80 2.69 -9.48
N ALA A 13 22.56 3.10 -9.23
CA ALA A 13 22.25 4.34 -8.50
C ALA A 13 22.82 4.33 -7.07
N ASN A 14 22.94 3.14 -6.45
CA ASN A 14 23.54 2.96 -5.13
C ASN A 14 25.05 2.67 -5.18
N GLY A 15 25.67 2.65 -6.37
CA GLY A 15 27.09 2.35 -6.54
C GLY A 15 27.48 0.92 -6.12
N ARG A 16 26.52 -0.01 -6.11
CA ARG A 16 26.74 -1.41 -5.74
C ARG A 16 26.76 -2.25 -7.02
N THR A 17 27.79 -3.05 -7.20
CA THR A 17 27.91 -3.99 -8.33
C THR A 17 27.50 -5.42 -7.94
N ALA A 18 27.40 -5.72 -6.65
CA ALA A 18 26.96 -7.01 -6.15
C ALA A 18 26.05 -6.85 -4.92
N GLY A 19 25.04 -7.70 -4.79
CA GLY A 19 24.13 -7.73 -3.65
C GLY A 19 22.81 -8.42 -3.93
N LEU A 20 21.92 -8.44 -2.94
CA LEU A 20 20.53 -8.85 -3.09
C LEU A 20 19.65 -7.61 -3.02
N ILE A 21 18.84 -7.38 -4.04
CA ILE A 21 17.86 -6.29 -4.05
C ILE A 21 16.51 -6.87 -3.68
N LEU A 22 15.92 -6.36 -2.61
CA LEU A 22 14.55 -6.66 -2.20
C LEU A 22 13.67 -5.47 -2.58
N ASP A 23 12.76 -5.69 -3.51
CA ASP A 23 11.84 -4.69 -4.04
C ASP A 23 10.41 -5.06 -3.65
N SER A 24 9.84 -4.31 -2.70
CA SER A 24 8.46 -4.46 -2.22
C SER A 24 7.57 -3.41 -2.88
N GLY A 25 6.92 -3.78 -3.98
CA GLY A 25 6.04 -2.90 -4.73
C GLY A 25 4.58 -2.96 -4.30
N ALA A 26 3.70 -2.37 -5.11
CA ALA A 26 2.26 -2.37 -4.87
C ALA A 26 1.66 -3.79 -4.94
N SER A 27 1.90 -4.55 -6.01
CA SER A 27 1.24 -5.84 -6.21
C SER A 27 2.07 -7.06 -5.75
N GLN A 28 3.38 -6.91 -5.63
CA GLN A 28 4.29 -8.01 -5.35
C GLN A 28 5.59 -7.52 -4.70
N THR A 29 6.28 -8.45 -4.06
CA THR A 29 7.64 -8.29 -3.55
C THR A 29 8.57 -9.23 -4.29
N SER A 30 9.76 -8.75 -4.67
CA SER A 30 10.74 -9.54 -5.38
C SER A 30 12.13 -9.46 -4.76
N ALA A 31 12.84 -10.58 -4.76
CA ALA A 31 14.23 -10.67 -4.34
C ALA A 31 15.08 -11.00 -5.57
N VAL A 32 15.95 -10.08 -5.97
CA VAL A 32 16.76 -10.16 -7.20
C VAL A 32 18.24 -10.06 -6.86
N PRO A 33 19.01 -11.14 -7.00
CA PRO A 33 20.45 -11.09 -6.86
C PRO A 33 21.11 -10.35 -8.03
N VAL A 34 22.04 -9.47 -7.72
CA VAL A 34 22.90 -8.75 -8.66
C VAL A 34 24.34 -9.15 -8.42
N TYR A 35 25.07 -9.41 -9.50
CA TYR A 35 26.49 -9.73 -9.48
C TYR A 35 27.19 -9.08 -10.67
N ASP A 36 28.28 -8.36 -10.40
CA ASP A 36 29.05 -7.59 -11.39
C ASP A 36 28.20 -6.64 -12.25
N GLY A 37 27.17 -6.03 -11.65
CA GLY A 37 26.22 -5.14 -12.33
C GLY A 37 25.14 -5.87 -13.15
N TYR A 38 25.11 -7.20 -13.14
CA TYR A 38 24.13 -8.01 -13.85
C TYR A 38 23.14 -8.68 -12.91
N CYS A 39 21.88 -8.67 -13.30
CA CYS A 39 20.80 -9.34 -12.59
C CYS A 39 20.86 -10.86 -12.88
N VAL A 40 20.96 -11.71 -11.85
CA VAL A 40 21.03 -13.17 -11.98
C VAL A 40 19.61 -13.75 -12.12
N SER A 41 19.06 -13.66 -13.32
CA SER A 41 17.63 -13.87 -13.61
C SER A 41 17.05 -15.21 -13.16
N HIS A 42 17.82 -16.29 -13.17
CA HIS A 42 17.35 -17.63 -12.78
C HIS A 42 17.21 -17.79 -11.25
N ALA A 43 17.82 -16.91 -10.47
CA ALA A 43 17.77 -16.93 -9.01
C ALA A 43 16.78 -15.91 -8.44
N VAL A 44 15.93 -15.31 -9.29
CA VAL A 44 14.92 -14.34 -8.86
C VAL A 44 13.73 -15.04 -8.22
N VAL A 45 13.36 -14.58 -7.02
CA VAL A 45 12.18 -15.03 -6.30
C VAL A 45 11.15 -13.90 -6.25
N ARG A 46 9.87 -14.24 -6.42
CA ARG A 46 8.75 -13.29 -6.34
C ARG A 46 7.68 -13.85 -5.43
N SER A 47 7.09 -12.97 -4.62
CA SER A 47 5.96 -13.26 -3.76
C SER A 47 4.81 -12.30 -4.12
N PRO A 48 3.55 -12.77 -4.24
CA PRO A 48 2.38 -11.93 -4.48
C PRO A 48 1.94 -11.21 -3.21
N VAL A 49 2.89 -10.59 -2.51
CA VAL A 49 2.69 -9.81 -1.28
C VAL A 49 3.25 -8.42 -1.56
N GLY A 50 2.41 -7.41 -1.43
CA GLY A 50 2.78 -6.01 -1.66
C GLY A 50 1.79 -5.06 -0.99
N GLY A 51 1.86 -3.78 -1.32
CA GLY A 51 0.95 -2.75 -0.82
C GLY A 51 -0.55 -3.03 -1.04
N ASP A 52 -0.92 -3.69 -2.14
CA ASP A 52 -2.31 -4.07 -2.45
C ASP A 52 -2.88 -5.01 -1.39
N LEU A 53 -2.07 -5.97 -0.94
CA LEU A 53 -2.46 -6.90 0.12
C LEU A 53 -2.61 -6.17 1.46
N ILE A 54 -1.71 -5.23 1.76
CA ILE A 54 -1.78 -4.41 2.98
C ILE A 54 -3.04 -3.55 2.98
N ALA A 55 -3.35 -2.87 1.87
CA ALA A 55 -4.55 -2.06 1.74
C ALA A 55 -5.83 -2.89 1.92
N GLU A 56 -5.85 -4.12 1.41
CA GLU A 56 -6.97 -5.04 1.61
C GLU A 56 -7.09 -5.50 3.08
N GLN A 57 -5.98 -5.76 3.78
CA GLN A 57 -6.03 -6.04 5.22
C GLN A 57 -6.55 -4.85 6.03
N CYS A 58 -6.13 -3.62 5.69
CA CYS A 58 -6.68 -2.41 6.29
C CYS A 58 -8.19 -2.27 6.05
N ARG A 59 -8.66 -2.68 4.87
CA ARG A 59 -10.09 -2.68 4.54
C ARG A 59 -10.86 -3.63 5.46
N ILE A 60 -10.38 -4.87 5.60
CA ILE A 60 -10.99 -5.89 6.47
C ILE A 60 -11.03 -5.39 7.93
N MET A 61 -9.91 -4.82 8.42
CA MET A 61 -9.83 -4.24 9.76
C MET A 61 -10.87 -3.14 9.98
N CYS A 62 -11.07 -2.25 9.01
CA CYS A 62 -12.11 -1.22 9.08
C CYS A 62 -13.53 -1.82 9.10
N GLU A 63 -13.78 -2.85 8.30
CA GLU A 63 -15.07 -3.55 8.28
C GLU A 63 -15.38 -4.22 9.63
N GLU A 64 -14.40 -4.88 10.25
CA GLU A 64 -14.52 -5.50 11.58
C GLU A 64 -14.83 -4.46 12.68
N GLN A 65 -14.21 -3.28 12.57
CA GLN A 65 -14.44 -2.16 13.50
C GLN A 65 -15.69 -1.35 13.15
N LYS A 66 -16.46 -1.74 12.12
CA LYS A 66 -17.67 -1.05 11.64
C LYS A 66 -17.41 0.40 11.20
N ILE A 67 -16.24 0.65 10.63
CA ILE A 67 -15.83 1.95 10.10
C ILE A 67 -16.15 2.00 8.59
N GLU A 68 -17.01 2.94 8.19
CA GLU A 68 -17.30 3.16 6.76
C GLU A 68 -16.16 3.93 6.08
N ILE A 69 -15.61 3.34 5.00
CA ILE A 69 -14.59 4.00 4.18
C ILE A 69 -15.26 4.96 3.20
N VAL A 70 -15.24 6.25 3.53
CA VAL A 70 -15.81 7.33 2.70
C VAL A 70 -14.68 8.15 2.06
N PRO A 71 -14.53 8.11 0.72
CA PRO A 71 -13.54 8.93 0.03
C PRO A 71 -13.78 10.44 0.16
N ALA A 72 -12.70 11.20 0.14
CA ALA A 72 -12.71 12.67 0.29
C ALA A 72 -13.61 13.39 -0.73
N TYR A 73 -13.76 12.86 -1.96
CA TYR A 73 -14.59 13.51 -2.98
C TYR A 73 -16.08 13.52 -2.61
N LYS A 74 -16.56 12.58 -1.78
CA LYS A 74 -17.96 12.51 -1.30
C LYS A 74 -18.24 13.50 -0.17
N ILE A 75 -17.21 13.96 0.54
CA ILE A 75 -17.33 14.78 1.75
C ILE A 75 -17.36 16.27 1.37
N ALA A 76 -18.41 16.99 1.74
CA ALA A 76 -18.51 18.44 1.57
C ALA A 76 -17.94 19.21 2.76
N SER A 77 -18.22 18.73 3.97
CA SER A 77 -17.73 19.31 5.22
C SER A 77 -17.63 18.22 6.29
N LYS A 78 -16.71 18.40 7.23
CA LYS A 78 -16.50 17.52 8.39
C LYS A 78 -16.49 18.39 9.64
N LEU A 79 -17.17 17.94 10.68
CA LEU A 79 -17.13 18.58 11.99
C LEU A 79 -16.16 17.82 12.90
N VAL A 80 -15.54 18.53 13.83
CA VAL A 80 -14.73 17.92 14.88
C VAL A 80 -15.68 17.22 15.85
N VAL A 81 -15.39 15.96 16.17
CA VAL A 81 -16.13 15.14 17.13
C VAL A 81 -15.18 14.73 18.25
N ASN A 82 -15.72 14.38 19.41
CA ASN A 82 -14.88 13.89 20.51
C ASN A 82 -14.37 12.48 20.21
N GLU A 83 -13.37 12.04 20.96
CA GLU A 83 -12.86 10.67 20.87
C GLU A 83 -13.98 9.65 21.09
N ASN A 84 -14.02 8.60 20.26
CA ASN A 84 -15.03 7.53 20.25
C ASN A 84 -16.45 7.92 19.79
N GLU A 85 -16.69 9.17 19.40
CA GLU A 85 -17.94 9.55 18.74
C GLU A 85 -17.88 9.27 17.22
N PRO A 86 -19.00 8.88 16.58
CA PRO A 86 -19.02 8.64 15.14
C PRO A 86 -18.76 9.95 14.37
N PRO A 87 -18.13 9.88 13.18
CA PRO A 87 -17.78 11.06 12.42
C PRO A 87 -19.04 11.77 11.90
N VAL A 88 -19.13 13.08 12.14
CA VAL A 88 -20.20 13.92 11.57
C VAL A 88 -19.67 14.62 10.31
N TRP A 89 -20.25 14.24 9.16
CA TRP A 89 -19.90 14.81 7.85
C TRP A 89 -21.14 15.01 6.97
N THR A 90 -21.05 15.95 6.04
CA THR A 90 -22.13 16.23 5.08
C THR A 90 -21.74 15.80 3.68
N PRO A 91 -22.61 15.12 2.91
CA PRO A 91 -22.30 14.73 1.53
C PRO A 91 -22.34 15.91 0.55
N LYS A 92 -21.51 15.87 -0.49
CA LYS A 92 -21.59 16.84 -1.60
C LYS A 92 -22.87 16.63 -2.41
N LYS A 93 -23.61 17.72 -2.63
CA LYS A 93 -24.94 17.70 -3.27
C LYS A 93 -24.91 17.58 -4.80
N ASN A 94 -23.94 18.21 -5.46
CA ASN A 94 -23.88 18.31 -6.92
C ASN A 94 -22.72 17.47 -7.49
N LEU A 95 -22.68 16.18 -7.17
CA LEU A 95 -21.66 15.28 -7.71
C LEU A 95 -22.07 14.77 -9.10
N PRO A 96 -21.15 14.77 -10.09
CA PRO A 96 -21.38 14.05 -11.34
C PRO A 96 -21.45 12.55 -11.08
N GLU A 97 -22.08 11.80 -11.99
CA GLU A 97 -22.05 10.35 -11.94
C GLU A 97 -20.61 9.87 -12.12
N VAL A 98 -20.10 9.14 -11.12
CA VAL A 98 -18.74 8.62 -11.12
C VAL A 98 -18.73 7.17 -11.57
N THR A 99 -17.67 6.77 -12.27
CA THR A 99 -17.46 5.37 -12.62
C THR A 99 -17.11 4.55 -11.38
N LYS A 100 -17.45 3.26 -11.39
CA LYS A 100 -17.09 2.32 -10.32
C LYS A 100 -15.58 2.28 -10.06
N SER A 101 -14.77 2.27 -11.12
CA SER A 101 -13.31 2.26 -11.02
C SER A 101 -12.75 3.50 -10.33
N PHE A 102 -13.36 4.67 -10.55
CA PHE A 102 -12.97 5.89 -9.85
C PHE A 102 -13.30 5.81 -8.35
N ASP A 103 -14.50 5.34 -7.98
CA ASP A 103 -14.86 5.16 -6.57
C ASP A 103 -13.93 4.16 -5.86
N GLU A 104 -13.63 3.03 -6.51
CA GLU A 104 -12.71 2.02 -5.97
C GLU A 104 -11.30 2.57 -5.79
N TYR A 105 -10.77 3.32 -6.76
CA TYR A 105 -9.47 3.97 -6.65
C TYR A 105 -9.43 4.97 -5.49
N MET A 106 -10.45 5.83 -5.38
CA MET A 106 -10.51 6.84 -4.32
C MET A 106 -10.67 6.21 -2.93
N ARG A 107 -11.36 5.07 -2.80
CA ARG A 107 -11.42 4.30 -1.54
C ARG A 107 -10.06 3.68 -1.21
N LYS A 108 -9.39 3.12 -2.21
CA LYS A 108 -8.06 2.53 -2.06
C LYS A 108 -7.05 3.55 -1.55
N GLN A 109 -7.08 4.80 -2.05
CA GLN A 109 -6.20 5.86 -1.54
C GLN A 109 -6.38 6.13 -0.04
N VAL A 110 -7.61 6.12 0.46
CA VAL A 110 -7.87 6.30 1.91
C VAL A 110 -7.25 5.16 2.72
N LEU A 111 -7.30 3.92 2.20
CA LEU A 111 -6.69 2.76 2.84
C LEU A 111 -5.16 2.80 2.79
N GLU A 112 -4.58 3.25 1.68
CA GLU A 112 -3.13 3.46 1.56
C GLU A 112 -2.66 4.56 2.54
N ASP A 113 -3.40 5.66 2.66
CA ASP A 113 -3.10 6.72 3.63
C ASP A 113 -3.18 6.21 5.08
N LEU A 114 -4.17 5.36 5.39
CA LEU A 114 -4.27 4.68 6.69
C LEU A 114 -3.05 3.78 6.93
N ALA A 115 -2.67 2.97 5.94
CA ALA A 115 -1.53 2.07 6.03
C ALA A 115 -0.24 2.84 6.32
N VAL A 116 0.01 3.94 5.60
CA VAL A 116 1.22 4.76 5.73
C VAL A 116 1.27 5.50 7.08
N SER A 117 0.11 5.90 7.62
CA SER A 117 0.06 6.71 8.84
C SER A 117 0.02 5.90 10.14
N VAL A 118 -0.50 4.67 10.10
CA VAL A 118 -0.80 3.88 11.31
C VAL A 118 0.02 2.61 11.43
N LEU A 119 0.38 1.96 10.32
CA LEU A 119 1.03 0.65 10.41
C LEU A 119 2.50 0.76 10.82
N GLN A 120 2.91 -0.19 11.66
CA GLN A 120 4.29 -0.37 12.07
C GLN A 120 4.63 -1.86 12.09
N CYS A 121 5.84 -2.21 11.69
CA CYS A 121 6.38 -3.55 11.85
C CYS A 121 7.03 -3.68 13.23
N CYS A 122 6.69 -4.74 13.97
CA CYS A 122 7.39 -5.08 15.20
C CYS A 122 8.79 -5.61 14.88
N ASP A 123 9.80 -5.14 15.61
CA ASP A 123 11.19 -5.61 15.46
C ASP A 123 11.44 -6.97 16.11
N THR A 124 10.60 -7.33 17.09
CA THR A 124 10.63 -8.63 17.76
C THR A 124 9.61 -9.57 17.13
N PRO A 125 9.92 -10.89 17.08
CA PRO A 125 8.91 -11.90 16.79
C PRO A 125 7.74 -11.70 17.76
N ILE A 126 6.51 -11.74 17.25
CA ILE A 126 5.35 -11.83 18.12
C ILE A 126 5.40 -13.24 18.73
N ASP A 127 5.67 -13.32 20.02
CA ASP A 127 5.52 -14.57 20.77
C ASP A 127 4.04 -14.92 20.74
N VAL A 128 3.68 -15.83 19.82
CA VAL A 128 2.32 -16.36 19.72
C VAL A 128 2.23 -17.47 20.77
N GLU A 129 1.77 -17.13 21.97
CA GLU A 129 1.28 -18.12 22.95
C GLU A 129 -0.05 -18.74 22.51
#